data_AF-A0A970BRW9-F1
#
_entry.id   AF-A0A970BRW9-F1
#
_cell.length_a   1.000
_cell.length_b   1.000
_cell.length_c   1.000
_cell.angle_alpha   90.00
_cell.angle_beta   90.00
_cell.angle_gamma   90.00
#
_symmetry.space_group_name_H-M   'P 1'
#
loop_
_entity.id
_entity.type
_entity.pdbx_description
1 polymer ?
#
loop_
_entity_poly.entity_id
_entity_poly.type
_entity_poly.pdbx_seq_one_letter_code
_entity_poly.pdbx_strand_id
1 'polypeptide(L)'
;MAEFKVAKVVAAVPSPPEKDTLYFVRTGAGFDIYATNGIGEVVAYKLNAAGVEEAPLDGRAYARKDGGWVVAPSGDPLRDAAEAASGGLMTVRRDAANNANYFYKIPKFKCEDIDPSGSLGYGTHPAFIFNDAEDDYILVGAYQASNEAGRAVSQPGKQPWVSVNFDNARAACKGNGPGFDIISNLDWAAVALWCMANGFQPSGNVSSSAATLTGAGGAPWNHNNLQMGIADLVGNVWEWCSGLQARNYRAWLSPNNGKTEDADLINSGFDLPTSRTWSTVSNAGASDLVKQSLVAPASGGMAPNGYLTTSTQAAGVAYRGGIWNSGTNAGLAALYLYGARSSTGTNIGFRARFRDP
;
A
#
# COMPACT_ATOMS: atom_id res chain seq x y z
N MET A 1 -46.76 6.61 41.81
CA MET A 1 -45.55 6.27 41.01
C MET A 1 -44.83 7.57 40.74
N ALA A 2 -43.54 7.68 41.06
CA ALA A 2 -42.74 8.84 40.66
C ALA A 2 -42.58 8.80 39.13
N GLU A 3 -42.96 9.89 38.47
CA GLU A 3 -42.86 10.02 37.01
C GLU A 3 -41.43 10.44 36.67
N PHE A 4 -40.67 9.55 36.03
CA PHE A 4 -39.30 9.86 35.57
C PHE A 4 -39.38 10.72 34.30
N LYS A 5 -38.85 11.94 34.35
CA LYS A 5 -38.92 12.91 33.23
C LYS A 5 -37.53 13.10 32.60
N VAL A 6 -37.48 13.03 31.27
CA VAL A 6 -36.28 13.29 30.47
C VAL A 6 -36.50 14.57 29.66
N ALA A 7 -35.68 15.59 29.87
CA ALA A 7 -35.80 16.86 29.15
C ALA A 7 -35.12 16.79 27.77
N LYS A 8 -35.68 17.53 26.79
CA LYS A 8 -35.02 17.85 25.50
C LYS A 8 -33.73 18.65 25.78
N VAL A 9 -32.69 18.51 24.93
CA VAL A 9 -31.41 19.23 25.06
C VAL A 9 -31.62 20.72 25.37
N VAL A 10 -31.03 21.19 26.47
CA VAL A 10 -31.12 22.57 26.97
C VAL A 10 -29.78 23.30 26.84
N ALA A 11 -29.80 24.63 26.74
CA ALA A 11 -28.57 25.44 26.72
C ALA A 11 -27.93 25.60 28.12
N ALA A 12 -28.72 25.44 29.18
CA ALA A 12 -28.30 25.47 30.58
C ALA A 12 -29.36 24.76 31.45
N VAL A 13 -29.01 24.33 32.66
CA VAL A 13 -29.99 23.83 33.64
C VAL A 13 -30.89 25.00 34.08
N PRO A 14 -32.23 24.88 34.01
CA PRO A 14 -33.14 25.95 34.43
C PRO A 14 -33.04 26.22 35.94
N SER A 15 -33.38 27.45 36.34
CA SER A 15 -33.40 27.88 37.74
C SER A 15 -34.78 28.44 38.11
N PRO A 16 -35.53 27.79 39.03
CA PRO A 16 -35.16 26.57 39.75
C PRO A 16 -35.22 25.31 38.85
N PRO A 17 -34.40 24.28 39.13
CA PRO A 17 -34.49 23.01 38.42
C PRO A 17 -35.79 22.27 38.71
N GLU A 18 -36.29 21.53 37.73
CA GLU A 18 -37.39 20.59 37.94
C GLU A 18 -36.93 19.41 38.78
N LYS A 19 -37.84 18.85 39.57
CA LYS A 19 -37.58 17.69 40.42
C LYS A 19 -37.51 16.43 39.57
N ASP A 20 -36.75 15.44 40.02
CA ASP A 20 -36.68 14.10 39.41
C ASP A 20 -36.43 14.11 37.88
N THR A 21 -35.56 15.03 37.43
CA THR A 21 -35.36 15.33 36.01
C THR A 21 -33.91 15.13 35.57
N LEU A 22 -33.73 14.51 34.39
CA LEU A 22 -32.45 14.43 33.70
C LEU A 22 -32.34 15.53 32.63
N TYR A 23 -31.29 16.36 32.71
CA TYR A 23 -30.97 17.41 31.75
C TYR A 23 -29.75 17.03 30.91
N PHE A 24 -29.88 17.19 29.60
CA PHE A 24 -28.76 17.19 28.64
C PHE A 24 -28.42 18.64 28.29
N VAL A 25 -27.35 19.16 28.87
CA VAL A 25 -26.94 20.57 28.73
C VAL A 25 -25.87 20.69 27.67
N ARG A 26 -26.07 21.49 26.62
CA ARG A 26 -25.14 21.57 25.50
C ARG A 26 -23.78 22.18 25.91
N THR A 27 -22.68 21.49 25.60
CA THR A 27 -21.30 21.91 25.88
C THR A 27 -20.40 21.59 24.68
N GLY A 28 -19.76 22.62 24.09
CA GLY A 28 -18.95 22.45 22.88
C GLY A 28 -19.71 21.74 21.75
N ALA A 29 -19.15 20.63 21.24
CA ALA A 29 -19.78 19.78 20.22
C ALA A 29 -20.77 18.73 20.78
N GLY A 30 -20.88 18.60 22.11
CA GLY A 30 -21.67 17.56 22.81
C GLY A 30 -22.61 18.12 23.89
N PHE A 31 -22.80 17.34 24.97
CA PHE A 31 -23.60 17.74 26.13
C PHE A 31 -23.05 17.16 27.45
N ASP A 32 -23.26 17.87 28.54
CA ASP A 32 -23.11 17.39 29.90
C ASP A 32 -24.46 16.88 30.42
N ILE A 33 -24.44 15.93 31.37
CA ILE A 33 -25.66 15.35 31.96
C ILE A 33 -25.79 15.83 33.41
N TYR A 34 -26.96 16.33 33.77
CA TYR A 34 -27.32 16.71 35.14
C TYR A 34 -28.58 15.98 35.57
N ALA A 35 -28.63 15.52 36.82
CA ALA A 35 -29.81 14.88 37.42
C ALA A 35 -30.23 15.64 38.67
N THR A 36 -31.53 15.83 38.87
CA THR A 36 -32.10 16.43 40.08
C THR A 36 -32.84 15.39 40.92
N ASN A 37 -32.81 15.55 42.24
CA ASN A 37 -33.56 14.70 43.17
C ASN A 37 -35.01 15.19 43.37
N GLY A 38 -35.78 14.50 44.22
CA GLY A 38 -37.17 14.82 44.54
C GLY A 38 -37.41 16.16 45.26
N ILE A 39 -36.35 16.92 45.55
CA ILE A 39 -36.42 18.29 46.06
C ILE A 39 -35.87 19.33 45.08
N GLY A 40 -35.40 18.92 43.89
CA GLY A 40 -34.94 19.83 42.83
C GLY A 40 -33.47 20.23 42.95
N GLU A 41 -32.71 19.58 43.85
CA GLU A 41 -31.27 19.78 43.94
C GLU A 41 -30.56 18.96 42.88
N VAL A 42 -29.58 19.58 42.22
CA VAL A 42 -28.69 18.88 41.28
C VAL A 42 -27.80 17.92 42.07
N VAL A 43 -27.99 16.62 41.86
CA VAL A 43 -27.28 15.53 42.55
C VAL A 43 -26.29 14.78 41.65
N ALA A 44 -26.21 15.14 40.37
CA ALA A 44 -25.20 14.57 39.47
C ALA A 44 -23.84 15.24 39.68
N TYR A 45 -22.85 14.44 40.03
CA TYR A 45 -21.44 14.80 39.99
C TYR A 45 -20.99 14.93 38.53
N LYS A 46 -20.12 15.92 38.23
CA LYS A 46 -19.36 15.95 36.97
C LYS A 46 -18.75 14.56 36.80
N LEU A 47 -19.15 13.82 35.77
CA LEU A 47 -18.54 12.55 35.40
C LEU A 47 -17.16 12.81 34.77
N ASN A 48 -16.32 13.54 35.48
CA ASN A 48 -14.94 13.87 35.17
C ASN A 48 -14.17 13.83 36.49
N ALA A 49 -13.56 12.69 36.81
CA ALA A 49 -12.19 12.77 37.27
C ALA A 49 -11.32 13.06 36.03
N ALA A 50 -10.37 13.98 36.21
CA ALA A 50 -9.51 14.56 35.20
C ALA A 50 -8.81 13.55 34.25
N GLY A 51 -8.52 14.01 33.02
CA GLY A 51 -7.25 13.70 32.37
C GLY A 51 -7.14 12.43 31.53
N VAL A 52 -8.24 11.90 31.00
CA VAL A 52 -8.13 10.86 29.96
C VAL A 52 -7.71 11.57 28.67
N GLU A 53 -6.40 11.71 28.45
CA GLU A 53 -5.83 12.17 27.17
C GLU A 53 -6.56 11.44 26.02
N GLU A 54 -6.87 12.13 24.92
CA GLU A 54 -7.43 11.44 23.76
C GLU A 54 -6.44 10.37 23.27
N ALA A 55 -6.96 9.31 22.65
CA ALA A 55 -6.08 8.32 22.04
C ALA A 55 -5.19 9.01 20.99
N PRO A 56 -3.92 8.59 20.84
CA PRO A 56 -3.07 9.14 19.79
C PRO A 56 -3.78 9.09 18.42
N LEU A 57 -3.81 10.22 17.72
CA LEU A 57 -4.39 10.34 16.37
C LEU A 57 -3.39 9.87 15.30
N ASP A 58 -2.89 8.65 15.43
CA ASP A 58 -1.92 8.03 14.51
C ASP A 58 -2.53 6.89 13.67
N GLY A 59 -3.85 6.76 13.69
CA GLY A 59 -4.59 5.75 12.93
C GLY A 59 -4.57 4.34 13.53
N ARG A 60 -4.03 4.14 14.73
CA ARG A 60 -4.10 2.85 15.45
C ARG A 60 -5.32 2.78 16.36
N ALA A 61 -5.85 1.58 16.55
CA ALA A 61 -6.84 1.33 17.58
C ALA A 61 -6.14 1.27 18.94
N TYR A 62 -6.66 2.00 19.94
CA TYR A 62 -6.12 2.02 21.29
C TYR A 62 -7.14 1.50 22.31
N ALA A 63 -6.66 0.76 23.30
CA ALA A 63 -7.37 0.39 24.51
C ALA A 63 -6.74 1.09 25.72
N ARG A 64 -7.53 1.31 26.78
CA ARG A 64 -7.00 1.81 28.05
C ARG A 64 -6.43 0.66 28.87
N LYS A 65 -5.18 0.82 29.35
CA LYS A 65 -4.52 -0.11 30.26
C LYS A 65 -3.65 0.66 31.26
N ASP A 66 -3.83 0.39 32.55
CA ASP A 66 -3.05 0.97 33.66
C ASP A 66 -2.95 2.51 33.62
N GLY A 67 -4.03 3.19 33.22
CA GLY A 67 -4.09 4.65 33.13
C GLY A 67 -3.47 5.25 31.85
N GLY A 68 -2.87 4.43 30.97
CA GLY A 68 -2.33 4.85 29.67
C GLY A 68 -3.12 4.30 28.48
N TRP A 69 -2.79 4.76 27.28
CA TRP A 69 -3.21 4.15 26.02
C TRP A 69 -2.23 3.06 25.61
N VAL A 70 -2.76 1.89 25.26
CA VAL A 70 -2.00 0.80 24.63
C VAL A 70 -2.67 0.47 23.30
N VAL A 71 -1.89 0.11 22.29
CA VAL A 71 -2.46 -0.34 21.01
C VAL A 71 -3.34 -1.57 21.31
N ALA A 72 -4.59 -1.53 20.87
CA ALA A 72 -5.53 -2.62 21.04
C ALA A 72 -5.05 -3.81 20.18
N PRO A 73 -4.97 -5.03 20.72
CA PRO A 73 -4.63 -6.21 19.95
C PRO A 73 -5.61 -6.40 18.80
N SER A 74 -5.11 -6.76 17.62
CA SER A 74 -5.96 -7.01 16.46
C SER A 74 -6.75 -8.32 16.57
N GLY A 75 -6.46 -9.14 17.58
CA GLY A 75 -6.95 -10.51 17.72
C GLY A 75 -6.19 -11.54 16.86
N ASP A 76 -5.12 -11.11 16.18
CA ASP A 76 -4.22 -11.99 15.42
C ASP A 76 -2.79 -11.80 15.94
N PRO A 77 -2.26 -12.75 16.75
CA PRO A 77 -0.96 -12.60 17.38
C PRO A 77 0.18 -12.36 16.38
N LEU A 78 0.06 -12.88 15.16
CA LEU A 78 1.08 -12.70 14.13
C LEU A 78 1.06 -11.28 13.56
N ARG A 79 -0.13 -10.71 13.39
CA ARG A 79 -0.30 -9.32 13.00
C ARG A 79 0.23 -8.39 14.09
N ASP A 80 -0.16 -8.63 15.34
CA ASP A 80 0.28 -7.84 16.49
C ASP A 80 1.82 -7.84 16.61
N ALA A 81 2.45 -9.01 16.45
CA ALA A 81 3.91 -9.12 16.48
C ALA A 81 4.60 -8.40 15.31
N ALA A 82 4.05 -8.51 14.08
CA ALA A 82 4.60 -7.85 12.91
C ALA A 82 4.50 -6.32 13.02
N GLU A 83 3.36 -5.81 13.46
CA GLU A 83 3.13 -4.37 13.67
C GLU A 83 4.03 -3.84 14.79
N ALA A 84 4.16 -4.55 15.91
CA ALA A 84 5.07 -4.15 16.99
C ALA A 84 6.53 -4.10 16.54
N ALA A 85 7.02 -5.14 15.84
CA ALA A 85 8.42 -5.24 15.42
C ALA A 85 8.82 -4.23 14.33
N SER A 86 7.86 -3.69 13.60
CA SER A 86 8.08 -2.78 12.46
C SER A 86 7.67 -1.33 12.75
N GLY A 87 7.22 -1.02 13.96
CA GLY A 87 6.60 0.28 14.26
C GLY A 87 5.31 0.53 13.46
N GLY A 88 4.59 -0.53 13.09
CA GLY A 88 3.32 -0.49 12.35
C GLY A 88 3.46 -0.43 10.83
N LEU A 89 4.69 -0.50 10.30
CA LEU A 89 4.95 -0.49 8.86
C LEU A 89 4.80 -1.86 8.20
N MET A 90 4.87 -2.94 8.96
CA MET A 90 4.51 -4.29 8.52
C MET A 90 3.19 -4.68 9.19
N THR A 91 2.27 -5.24 8.42
CA THR A 91 1.03 -5.82 8.93
C THR A 91 0.79 -7.19 8.31
N VAL A 92 -0.11 -7.95 8.93
CA VAL A 92 -0.55 -9.25 8.42
C VAL A 92 -2.05 -9.22 8.16
N ARG A 93 -2.47 -9.62 6.97
CA ARG A 93 -3.88 -9.86 6.64
C ARG A 93 -4.11 -11.35 6.42
N ARG A 94 -5.22 -11.86 6.95
CA ARG A 94 -5.67 -13.23 6.68
C ARG A 94 -6.44 -13.24 5.37
N ASP A 95 -6.14 -14.20 4.50
CA ASP A 95 -6.99 -14.47 3.34
C ASP A 95 -8.25 -15.26 3.75
N ALA A 96 -9.15 -15.51 2.80
CA ALA A 96 -10.37 -16.28 3.02
C ALA A 96 -10.14 -17.74 3.45
N ALA A 97 -8.93 -18.27 3.27
CA ALA A 97 -8.51 -19.59 3.75
C ALA A 97 -7.71 -19.51 5.07
N ASN A 98 -7.67 -18.33 5.70
CA ASN A 98 -6.96 -18.02 6.94
C ASN A 98 -5.41 -18.09 6.84
N ASN A 99 -4.86 -18.06 5.62
CA ASN A 99 -3.41 -17.93 5.44
C ASN A 99 -2.95 -16.51 5.78
N ALA A 100 -1.81 -16.40 6.46
CA ALA A 100 -1.18 -15.12 6.75
C ALA A 100 -0.55 -14.52 5.49
N ASN A 101 -0.78 -13.23 5.24
CA ASN A 101 -0.15 -12.47 4.18
C ASN A 101 0.52 -11.23 4.78
N TYR A 102 1.84 -11.13 4.65
CA TYR A 102 2.62 -9.99 5.10
C TYR A 102 2.56 -8.87 4.08
N PHE A 103 2.19 -7.68 4.53
CA PHE A 103 2.13 -6.47 3.73
C PHE A 103 2.94 -5.36 4.39
N TYR A 104 3.75 -4.68 3.60
CA TYR A 104 4.39 -3.44 4.01
C TYR A 104 3.49 -2.26 3.68
N LYS A 105 3.29 -1.39 4.65
CA LYS A 105 2.57 -0.12 4.57
C LYS A 105 3.53 0.95 4.06
N ILE A 106 3.39 1.33 2.80
CA ILE A 106 4.07 2.50 2.25
C ILE A 106 3.17 3.71 2.52
N PRO A 107 3.60 4.69 3.35
CA PRO A 107 2.82 5.88 3.60
C PRO A 107 2.63 6.72 2.34
N LYS A 108 1.49 7.41 2.23
CA LYS A 108 1.23 8.41 1.20
C LYS A 108 2.32 9.46 1.18
N PHE A 109 2.70 9.87 -0.02
CA PHE A 109 3.58 11.02 -0.26
C PHE A 109 3.07 11.81 -1.46
N LYS A 110 3.43 13.10 -1.49
CA LYS A 110 3.29 13.91 -2.70
C LYS A 110 4.56 13.82 -3.54
N CYS A 111 4.43 14.04 -4.84
CA CYS A 111 5.56 14.00 -5.77
C CYS A 111 6.64 15.02 -5.43
N GLU A 112 6.26 16.21 -4.98
CA GLU A 112 7.18 17.26 -4.55
C GLU A 112 7.90 16.96 -3.22
N ASP A 113 7.35 16.08 -2.38
CA ASP A 113 7.99 15.68 -1.12
C ASP A 113 9.18 14.75 -1.37
N ILE A 114 9.08 13.93 -2.42
CA ILE A 114 10.09 12.93 -2.78
C ILE A 114 11.05 13.42 -3.88
N ASP A 115 10.62 14.39 -4.68
CA ASP A 115 11.42 15.07 -5.70
C ASP A 115 11.24 16.60 -5.64
N PRO A 116 11.99 17.29 -4.76
CA PRO A 116 11.89 18.74 -4.61
C PRO A 116 12.23 19.54 -5.88
N SER A 117 12.83 18.91 -6.90
CA SER A 117 13.09 19.56 -8.20
C SER A 117 11.82 19.78 -9.02
N GLY A 118 10.72 19.09 -8.68
CA GLY A 118 9.45 19.12 -9.41
C GLY A 118 9.46 18.31 -10.70
N SER A 119 10.49 17.50 -10.97
CA SER A 119 10.59 16.74 -12.22
C SER A 119 9.52 15.65 -12.35
N LEU A 120 9.04 15.12 -11.21
CA LEU A 120 7.88 14.21 -11.10
C LEU A 120 6.51 14.91 -11.18
N GLY A 121 6.45 16.23 -11.28
CA GLY A 121 5.23 17.00 -11.11
C GLY A 121 4.86 17.21 -9.64
N TYR A 122 3.60 17.57 -9.39
CA TYR A 122 3.10 17.96 -8.06
C TYR A 122 1.83 17.19 -7.67
N GLY A 123 1.55 17.14 -6.37
CA GLY A 123 0.38 16.50 -5.79
C GLY A 123 0.62 15.05 -5.40
N THR A 124 -0.44 14.40 -4.92
CA THR A 124 -0.41 13.02 -4.45
C THR A 124 -0.02 12.05 -5.57
N HIS A 125 0.94 11.17 -5.30
CA HIS A 125 1.34 10.16 -6.28
C HIS A 125 0.14 9.23 -6.62
N PRO A 126 -0.12 8.91 -7.90
CA PRO A 126 -1.36 8.21 -8.31
C PRO A 126 -1.59 6.83 -7.67
N ALA A 127 -0.54 6.20 -7.12
CA ALA A 127 -0.63 4.94 -6.37
C ALA A 127 -1.51 5.05 -5.10
N PHE A 128 -1.63 6.25 -4.54
CA PHE A 128 -2.42 6.52 -3.34
C PHE A 128 -3.84 7.00 -3.67
N ILE A 129 -4.26 6.95 -4.94
CA ILE A 129 -5.61 7.37 -5.34
C ILE A 129 -6.40 6.13 -5.75
N PHE A 130 -7.45 5.81 -5.00
CA PHE A 130 -8.32 4.65 -5.20
C PHE A 130 -9.78 5.11 -5.14
N ASN A 131 -10.61 4.71 -6.11
CA ASN A 131 -12.01 5.17 -6.24
C ASN A 131 -12.18 6.70 -6.12
N ASP A 132 -11.27 7.45 -6.74
CA ASP A 132 -11.22 8.91 -6.74
C ASP A 132 -11.06 9.55 -5.33
N ALA A 133 -10.65 8.76 -4.33
CA ALA A 133 -10.25 9.20 -2.99
C ALA A 133 -8.76 8.93 -2.75
N GLU A 134 -8.14 9.72 -1.86
CA GLU A 134 -6.76 9.48 -1.43
C GLU A 134 -6.71 8.52 -0.24
N ASP A 135 -5.96 7.43 -0.39
CA ASP A 135 -5.58 6.54 0.71
C ASP A 135 -4.34 7.10 1.42
N ASP A 136 -4.29 6.99 2.75
CA ASP A 136 -3.11 7.40 3.53
C ASP A 136 -1.92 6.46 3.37
N TYR A 137 -2.12 5.27 2.79
CA TYR A 137 -1.07 4.30 2.52
C TYR A 137 -1.46 3.31 1.42
N ILE A 138 -0.46 2.59 0.92
CA ILE A 138 -0.66 1.39 0.10
C ILE A 138 -0.12 0.16 0.85
N LEU A 139 -0.77 -1.00 0.69
CA LEU A 139 -0.28 -2.27 1.23
C LEU A 139 0.28 -3.14 0.10
N VAL A 140 1.60 -3.28 0.10
CA VAL A 140 2.35 -4.08 -0.89
C VAL A 140 2.84 -5.36 -0.24
N GLY A 141 2.64 -6.51 -0.90
CA GLY A 141 3.12 -7.80 -0.43
C GLY A 141 4.62 -7.72 -0.11
N ALA A 142 4.97 -7.99 1.14
CA ALA A 142 6.34 -7.90 1.61
C ALA A 142 7.27 -8.90 0.91
N TYR A 143 6.71 -9.97 0.36
CA TYR A 143 7.43 -11.04 -0.33
C TYR A 143 6.79 -11.33 -1.68
N GLN A 144 7.57 -11.88 -2.61
CA GLN A 144 7.01 -12.48 -3.82
C GLN A 144 5.98 -13.55 -3.45
N ALA A 145 4.91 -13.67 -4.23
CA ALA A 145 3.83 -14.60 -3.91
C ALA A 145 4.32 -16.04 -4.00
N SER A 146 3.83 -16.88 -3.08
CA SER A 146 4.00 -18.32 -3.10
C SER A 146 2.64 -19.00 -3.25
N ASN A 147 2.65 -20.25 -3.74
CA ASN A 147 1.43 -21.03 -3.89
C ASN A 147 1.09 -21.77 -2.59
N GLU A 148 -0.07 -21.49 -2.01
CA GLU A 148 -0.62 -22.25 -0.90
C GLU A 148 -2.01 -22.76 -1.33
N ALA A 149 -2.06 -24.01 -1.81
CA ALA A 149 -3.29 -24.65 -2.31
C ALA A 149 -4.09 -23.80 -3.33
N GLY A 150 -3.40 -23.12 -4.26
CA GLY A 150 -3.99 -22.25 -5.28
C GLY A 150 -4.21 -20.80 -4.83
N ARG A 151 -3.82 -20.44 -3.61
CA ARG A 151 -3.84 -19.07 -3.08
C ARG A 151 -2.47 -18.43 -3.18
N ALA A 152 -2.44 -17.15 -3.53
CA ALA A 152 -1.22 -16.38 -3.66
C ALA A 152 -0.84 -15.77 -2.31
N VAL A 153 0.07 -16.41 -1.57
CA VAL A 153 0.45 -15.95 -0.21
C VAL A 153 1.75 -15.15 -0.22
N SER A 154 1.77 -14.02 0.49
CA SER A 154 3.00 -13.22 0.71
C SER A 154 3.63 -13.62 2.05
N GLN A 155 4.61 -14.52 2.04
CA GLN A 155 5.28 -15.06 3.25
C GLN A 155 6.79 -15.22 3.03
N PRO A 156 7.61 -15.07 4.09
CA PRO A 156 9.05 -15.34 4.01
C PRO A 156 9.35 -16.84 3.93
N GLY A 157 10.51 -17.19 3.38
CA GLY A 157 11.05 -18.55 3.40
C GLY A 157 10.30 -19.55 2.52
N LYS A 158 9.50 -19.08 1.55
CA LYS A 158 8.72 -19.91 0.64
C LYS A 158 9.30 -19.83 -0.78
N GLN A 159 8.98 -20.80 -1.62
CA GLN A 159 9.36 -20.74 -3.04
C GLN A 159 8.49 -19.70 -3.76
N PRO A 160 9.05 -18.78 -4.56
CA PRO A 160 8.24 -17.89 -5.40
C PRO A 160 7.40 -18.71 -6.39
N TRP A 161 6.14 -18.32 -6.54
CA TRP A 161 5.21 -18.96 -7.45
C TRP A 161 5.45 -18.45 -8.87
N VAL A 162 5.98 -19.35 -9.69
CA VAL A 162 6.33 -19.10 -11.09
C VAL A 162 5.54 -19.98 -12.04
N SER A 163 5.75 -19.81 -13.35
CA SER A 163 5.04 -20.56 -14.40
C SER A 163 3.53 -20.31 -14.40
N VAL A 164 3.14 -19.08 -14.03
CA VAL A 164 1.75 -18.61 -14.03
C VAL A 164 1.63 -17.40 -14.96
N ASN A 165 0.61 -17.39 -15.82
CA ASN A 165 0.35 -16.26 -16.69
C ASN A 165 -0.30 -15.11 -15.91
N PHE A 166 -0.41 -13.93 -16.52
CA PHE A 166 -0.93 -12.75 -15.82
C PHE A 166 -2.35 -12.95 -15.28
N ASP A 167 -3.25 -13.52 -16.09
CA ASP A 167 -4.66 -13.69 -15.72
C ASP A 167 -4.82 -14.63 -14.53
N ASN A 168 -4.12 -15.78 -14.54
CA ASN A 168 -4.16 -16.73 -13.44
C ASN A 168 -3.47 -16.20 -12.19
N ALA A 169 -2.38 -15.44 -12.33
CA ALA A 169 -1.69 -14.80 -11.22
C ALA A 169 -2.61 -13.78 -10.53
N ARG A 170 -3.25 -12.91 -11.32
CA ARG A 170 -4.20 -11.92 -10.82
C ARG A 170 -5.43 -12.58 -10.20
N ALA A 171 -5.96 -13.64 -10.83
CA ALA A 171 -7.07 -14.41 -10.28
C ALA A 171 -6.72 -15.08 -8.94
N ALA A 172 -5.50 -15.62 -8.80
CA ALA A 172 -5.03 -16.20 -7.54
C ALA A 172 -4.97 -15.15 -6.42
N CYS A 173 -4.47 -13.94 -6.70
CA CYS A 173 -4.49 -12.83 -5.74
C CYS A 173 -5.92 -12.43 -5.37
N LYS A 174 -6.79 -12.15 -6.36
CA LYS A 174 -8.20 -11.78 -6.10
C LYS A 174 -8.96 -12.89 -5.35
N GLY A 175 -8.56 -14.15 -5.56
CA GLY A 175 -9.10 -15.30 -4.86
C GLY A 175 -8.88 -15.27 -3.34
N ASN A 176 -7.87 -14.55 -2.84
CA ASN A 176 -7.63 -14.42 -1.40
C ASN A 176 -8.76 -13.67 -0.67
N GLY A 177 -9.60 -12.93 -1.39
CA GLY A 177 -10.78 -12.25 -0.85
C GLY A 177 -10.87 -10.79 -1.25
N PRO A 178 -11.94 -10.09 -0.85
CA PRO A 178 -12.12 -8.66 -1.10
C PRO A 178 -10.89 -7.85 -0.67
N GLY A 179 -10.51 -6.88 -1.49
CA GLY A 179 -9.33 -6.03 -1.25
C GLY A 179 -8.01 -6.57 -1.80
N PHE A 180 -7.87 -7.89 -2.00
CA PHE A 180 -6.66 -8.46 -2.60
C PHE A 180 -6.65 -8.33 -4.12
N ASP A 181 -5.49 -7.97 -4.68
CA ASP A 181 -5.24 -7.99 -6.12
C ASP A 181 -3.74 -8.24 -6.37
N ILE A 182 -3.34 -8.42 -7.62
CA ILE A 182 -1.93 -8.38 -8.00
C ILE A 182 -1.38 -6.96 -7.84
N ILE A 183 -0.10 -6.83 -7.51
CA ILE A 183 0.56 -5.51 -7.48
C ILE A 183 0.31 -4.73 -8.78
N SER A 184 0.03 -3.44 -8.69
CA SER A 184 -0.03 -2.58 -9.87
C SER A 184 1.32 -1.96 -10.18
N ASN A 185 1.45 -1.48 -11.40
CA ASN A 185 2.58 -0.70 -11.83
C ASN A 185 2.76 0.59 -11.02
N LEU A 186 1.66 1.22 -10.57
CA LEU A 186 1.71 2.41 -9.73
C LEU A 186 2.19 2.09 -8.31
N ASP A 187 1.78 0.94 -7.73
CA ASP A 187 2.32 0.49 -6.45
C ASP A 187 3.83 0.26 -6.56
N TRP A 188 4.28 -0.42 -7.62
CA TRP A 188 5.71 -0.64 -7.87
C TRP A 188 6.47 0.68 -8.00
N ALA A 189 5.95 1.60 -8.82
CA ALA A 189 6.58 2.88 -9.06
C ALA A 189 6.65 3.74 -7.79
N ALA A 190 5.61 3.73 -6.95
CA ALA A 190 5.63 4.44 -5.68
C ALA A 190 6.73 3.91 -4.75
N VAL A 191 6.88 2.59 -4.63
CA VAL A 191 7.97 1.98 -3.85
C VAL A 191 9.33 2.35 -4.43
N ALA A 192 9.49 2.25 -5.75
CA ALA A 192 10.76 2.55 -6.41
C ALA A 192 11.19 4.01 -6.23
N LEU A 193 10.26 4.96 -6.41
CA LEU A 193 10.52 6.39 -6.26
C LEU A 193 10.75 6.76 -4.79
N TRP A 194 10.05 6.12 -3.86
CA TRP A 194 10.32 6.26 -2.42
C TRP A 194 11.76 5.83 -2.09
N CYS A 195 12.23 4.72 -2.66
CA CYS A 195 13.62 4.26 -2.47
C CYS A 195 14.62 5.32 -2.96
N MET A 196 14.39 5.89 -4.16
CA MET A 196 15.24 6.95 -4.72
C MET A 196 15.30 8.18 -3.83
N ALA A 197 14.16 8.63 -3.31
CA ALA A 197 14.08 9.77 -2.39
C ALA A 197 14.81 9.51 -1.05
N ASN A 198 14.87 8.26 -0.62
CA ASN A 198 15.62 7.84 0.56
C ASN A 198 17.09 7.50 0.27
N GLY A 199 17.57 7.73 -0.97
CA GLY A 199 18.97 7.54 -1.34
C GLY A 199 19.44 6.09 -1.31
N PHE A 200 18.52 5.13 -1.38
CA PHE A 200 18.83 3.70 -1.31
C PHE A 200 18.15 2.95 -2.45
N GLN A 201 18.80 1.91 -2.97
CA GLN A 201 18.19 0.94 -3.87
C GLN A 201 18.56 -0.45 -3.37
N PRO A 202 17.59 -1.37 -3.25
CA PRO A 202 17.88 -2.72 -2.78
C PRO A 202 18.76 -3.46 -3.78
N SER A 203 19.66 -4.28 -3.23
CA SER A 203 20.29 -5.36 -4.00
C SER A 203 19.29 -6.52 -4.18
N GLY A 204 19.76 -7.65 -4.70
CA GLY A 204 18.89 -8.78 -4.92
C GLY A 204 19.61 -10.02 -5.42
N ASN A 205 18.86 -11.12 -5.56
CA ASN A 205 19.34 -12.29 -6.26
C ASN A 205 19.43 -11.97 -7.76
N VAL A 206 20.62 -11.64 -8.28
CA VAL A 206 20.81 -11.23 -9.68
C VAL A 206 21.95 -11.95 -10.40
N SER A 207 22.70 -12.81 -9.70
CA SER A 207 23.88 -13.51 -10.24
C SER A 207 23.97 -14.98 -9.81
N SER A 208 22.84 -15.62 -9.50
CA SER A 208 22.77 -17.05 -9.19
C SER A 208 22.22 -17.87 -10.36
N SER A 209 22.10 -19.18 -10.18
CA SER A 209 21.57 -20.11 -11.18
C SER A 209 20.08 -20.39 -11.04
N ALA A 210 19.43 -19.93 -9.96
CA ALA A 210 18.02 -20.23 -9.67
C ALA A 210 17.41 -19.22 -8.70
N ALA A 211 16.07 -19.22 -8.62
CA ALA A 211 15.36 -18.49 -7.59
C ALA A 211 15.73 -18.99 -6.17
N THR A 212 15.81 -18.06 -5.23
CA THR A 212 15.94 -18.32 -3.79
C THR A 212 14.56 -18.29 -3.12
N LEU A 213 14.49 -18.81 -1.90
CA LEU A 213 13.32 -18.62 -1.04
C LEU A 213 13.09 -17.11 -0.82
N THR A 214 11.82 -16.73 -0.69
CA THR A 214 11.40 -15.35 -0.49
C THR A 214 12.03 -14.75 0.77
N GLY A 215 12.60 -13.55 0.64
CA GLY A 215 13.25 -12.82 1.74
C GLY A 215 14.61 -13.37 2.17
N ALA A 216 15.20 -14.33 1.43
CA ALA A 216 16.45 -14.97 1.83
C ALA A 216 17.66 -14.01 1.93
N GLY A 217 17.61 -12.88 1.21
CA GLY A 217 18.68 -11.88 1.21
C GLY A 217 18.75 -10.97 2.42
N GLY A 218 17.73 -10.98 3.27
CA GLY A 218 17.64 -10.09 4.43
C GLY A 218 17.61 -8.60 4.06
N ALA A 219 17.99 -7.76 5.02
CA ALA A 219 17.86 -6.30 4.94
C ALA A 219 18.39 -5.67 3.64
N PRO A 220 19.59 -6.00 3.10
CA PRO A 220 20.10 -5.35 1.88
C PRO A 220 19.27 -5.61 0.62
N TRP A 221 18.44 -6.65 0.61
CA TRP A 221 17.53 -6.98 -0.50
C TRP A 221 16.11 -6.45 -0.27
N ASN A 222 15.89 -5.80 0.89
CA ASN A 222 14.64 -5.14 1.21
C ASN A 222 14.71 -3.66 0.80
N HIS A 223 13.62 -3.12 0.29
CA HIS A 223 13.52 -1.76 -0.28
C HIS A 223 14.02 -0.61 0.63
N ASN A 224 14.09 -0.82 1.95
CA ASN A 224 14.43 0.19 2.95
C ASN A 224 15.70 -0.19 3.75
N ASN A 225 16.44 -1.23 3.35
CA ASN A 225 17.60 -1.73 4.07
C ASN A 225 17.33 -2.15 5.54
N LEU A 226 16.10 -2.57 5.85
CA LEU A 226 15.70 -3.08 7.16
C LEU A 226 15.19 -4.51 7.06
N GLN A 227 15.26 -5.27 8.16
CA GLN A 227 14.85 -6.68 8.18
C GLN A 227 13.37 -6.88 7.82
N MET A 228 12.51 -5.90 8.13
CA MET A 228 11.07 -5.92 7.89
C MET A 228 10.68 -4.94 6.78
N GLY A 229 11.18 -5.15 5.58
CA GLY A 229 10.82 -4.37 4.39
C GLY A 229 10.21 -5.24 3.30
N ILE A 230 9.85 -4.60 2.19
CA ILE A 230 9.50 -5.27 0.94
C ILE A 230 10.76 -5.92 0.35
N ALA A 231 10.80 -7.25 0.35
CA ALA A 231 11.90 -8.06 -0.16
C ALA A 231 11.79 -8.33 -1.67
N ASP A 232 12.94 -8.68 -2.25
CA ASP A 232 13.08 -9.29 -3.58
C ASP A 232 12.44 -8.48 -4.72
N LEU A 233 12.34 -7.15 -4.58
CA LEU A 233 11.93 -6.28 -5.70
C LEU A 233 12.95 -6.29 -6.85
N VAL A 234 14.21 -6.61 -6.54
CA VAL A 234 15.30 -6.66 -7.49
C VAL A 234 15.73 -8.12 -7.65
N GLY A 235 15.57 -8.66 -8.86
CA GLY A 235 15.94 -10.03 -9.15
C GLY A 235 15.03 -11.08 -8.49
N ASN A 236 15.61 -12.24 -8.20
CA ASN A 236 14.90 -13.49 -7.92
C ASN A 236 14.04 -13.90 -9.12
N VAL A 237 12.81 -13.40 -9.24
CA VAL A 237 11.91 -13.65 -10.39
C VAL A 237 11.32 -12.34 -10.89
N TRP A 238 11.04 -12.26 -12.19
CA TRP A 238 10.24 -11.17 -12.75
C TRP A 238 8.87 -11.15 -12.10
N GLU A 239 8.28 -9.96 -11.93
CA GLU A 239 6.96 -9.84 -11.33
C GLU A 239 5.96 -9.18 -12.25
N TRP A 240 4.88 -9.91 -12.56
CA TRP A 240 3.70 -9.37 -13.22
C TRP A 240 3.14 -8.17 -12.45
N CYS A 241 2.86 -7.09 -13.19
CA CYS A 241 2.19 -5.90 -12.66
C CYS A 241 0.94 -5.57 -13.50
N SER A 242 -0.17 -5.24 -12.83
CA SER A 242 -1.34 -4.67 -13.49
C SER A 242 -1.13 -3.17 -13.83
N GLY A 243 -2.00 -2.57 -14.63
CA GLY A 243 -2.03 -1.10 -14.80
C GLY A 243 -0.98 -0.49 -15.74
N LEU A 244 -0.18 -1.31 -16.43
CA LEU A 244 0.71 -0.85 -17.50
C LEU A 244 0.74 -1.87 -18.64
N GLN A 245 0.56 -1.39 -19.86
CA GLN A 245 0.71 -2.18 -21.08
C GLN A 245 1.44 -1.41 -22.18
N ALA A 246 2.17 -2.13 -23.02
CA ALA A 246 2.51 -1.63 -24.34
C ALA A 246 1.34 -1.93 -25.29
N ARG A 247 0.90 -0.95 -26.10
CA ARG A 247 0.00 -1.21 -27.24
C ARG A 247 0.38 -0.27 -28.37
N ASN A 248 0.57 -0.80 -29.58
CA ASN A 248 1.01 -0.02 -30.75
C ASN A 248 2.18 0.91 -30.42
N TYR A 249 3.25 0.33 -29.85
CA TYR A 249 4.48 1.05 -29.49
C TYR A 249 4.32 2.13 -28.40
N ARG A 250 3.16 2.26 -27.78
CA ARG A 250 2.90 3.27 -26.75
C ARG A 250 2.64 2.67 -25.39
N ALA A 251 2.98 3.42 -24.35
CA ALA A 251 2.59 3.08 -22.99
C ALA A 251 1.11 3.41 -22.76
N TRP A 252 0.37 2.43 -22.25
CA TRP A 252 -1.00 2.57 -21.77
C TRP A 252 -1.01 2.37 -20.26
N LEU A 253 -1.54 3.35 -19.54
CA LEU A 253 -1.33 3.50 -18.10
C LEU A 253 -2.66 3.57 -17.36
N SER A 254 -2.68 3.02 -16.16
CA SER A 254 -3.70 3.36 -15.18
C SER A 254 -3.61 4.84 -14.85
N PRO A 255 -4.73 5.60 -14.90
CA PRO A 255 -4.74 7.00 -14.49
C PRO A 255 -4.57 7.17 -12.98
N ASN A 256 -5.03 6.19 -12.21
CA ASN A 256 -4.86 6.08 -10.76
C ASN A 256 -4.98 4.61 -10.35
N ASN A 257 -4.76 4.33 -9.07
CA ASN A 257 -4.67 2.96 -8.58
C ASN A 257 -6.01 2.24 -8.38
N GLY A 258 -7.13 2.97 -8.49
CA GLY A 258 -8.48 2.41 -8.56
C GLY A 258 -8.87 1.93 -9.96
N LYS A 259 -8.05 2.21 -10.99
CA LYS A 259 -8.35 1.99 -12.40
C LYS A 259 -7.29 1.11 -13.07
N THR A 260 -7.16 -0.13 -12.58
CA THR A 260 -6.11 -1.10 -13.01
C THR A 260 -6.60 -2.20 -13.93
N GLU A 261 -7.86 -2.13 -14.40
CA GLU A 261 -8.35 -3.02 -15.45
C GLU A 261 -7.94 -2.52 -16.84
N ASP A 262 -7.81 -3.45 -17.78
CA ASP A 262 -7.35 -3.16 -19.15
C ASP A 262 -8.18 -2.11 -19.89
N ALA A 263 -9.48 -2.07 -19.58
CA ALA A 263 -10.45 -1.15 -20.15
C ALA A 263 -10.29 0.27 -19.60
N ASP A 264 -9.70 0.43 -18.41
CA ASP A 264 -9.49 1.73 -17.78
C ASP A 264 -8.18 2.40 -18.20
N LEU A 265 -7.27 1.64 -18.84
CA LEU A 265 -5.96 2.16 -19.23
C LEU A 265 -6.12 3.26 -20.27
N ILE A 266 -5.45 4.38 -20.02
CA ILE A 266 -5.40 5.52 -20.92
C ILE A 266 -4.16 5.45 -21.80
N ASN A 267 -4.27 5.86 -23.06
CA ASN A 267 -3.12 6.06 -23.91
C ASN A 267 -2.31 7.25 -23.40
N SER A 268 -1.08 7.01 -22.94
CA SER A 268 -0.24 8.09 -22.39
C SER A 268 0.26 9.07 -23.45
N GLY A 269 0.19 8.71 -24.74
CA GLY A 269 0.83 9.45 -25.83
C GLY A 269 2.35 9.28 -25.89
N PHE A 270 2.96 8.54 -24.97
CA PHE A 270 4.41 8.32 -24.92
C PHE A 270 4.80 7.08 -25.72
N ASP A 271 5.61 7.28 -26.76
CA ASP A 271 6.17 6.21 -27.58
C ASP A 271 7.32 5.51 -26.83
N LEU A 272 7.23 4.19 -26.72
CA LEU A 272 8.24 3.36 -26.08
C LEU A 272 9.49 3.27 -26.96
N PRO A 273 10.70 3.52 -26.42
CA PRO A 273 11.93 3.42 -27.18
C PRO A 273 12.30 1.95 -27.43
N THR A 274 13.33 1.72 -28.23
CA THR A 274 13.99 0.40 -28.29
C THR A 274 14.67 0.06 -26.97
N SER A 275 14.76 -1.24 -26.68
CA SER A 275 15.38 -1.78 -25.48
C SER A 275 16.75 -1.15 -25.17
N ARG A 276 16.95 -0.76 -23.91
CA ARG A 276 18.14 -0.02 -23.44
C ARG A 276 18.19 0.00 -21.92
N THR A 277 19.33 0.46 -21.37
CA THR A 277 19.40 0.85 -19.95
C THR A 277 18.30 1.87 -19.65
N TRP A 278 17.46 1.59 -18.65
CA TRP A 278 16.24 2.35 -18.42
C TRP A 278 16.51 3.83 -18.13
N SER A 279 17.58 4.16 -17.40
CA SER A 279 17.98 5.54 -17.10
C SER A 279 18.38 6.37 -18.33
N THR A 280 18.59 5.72 -19.49
CA THR A 280 18.90 6.39 -20.78
C THR A 280 17.67 6.61 -21.66
N VAL A 281 16.48 6.25 -21.17
CA VAL A 281 15.21 6.60 -21.82
C VAL A 281 15.04 8.12 -21.76
N SER A 282 14.78 8.74 -22.91
CA SER A 282 14.48 10.17 -22.97
C SER A 282 13.13 10.44 -22.28
N ASN A 283 13.08 11.48 -21.47
CA ASN A 283 11.83 11.97 -20.87
C ASN A 283 11.19 13.12 -21.67
N ALA A 284 11.74 13.46 -22.84
CA ALA A 284 11.16 14.46 -23.72
C ALA A 284 9.74 14.06 -24.13
N GLY A 285 8.76 14.93 -23.86
CA GLY A 285 7.34 14.66 -24.13
C GLY A 285 6.67 13.67 -23.16
N ALA A 286 7.38 13.18 -22.13
CA ALA A 286 6.78 12.38 -21.08
C ALA A 286 5.91 13.26 -20.17
N SER A 287 4.65 12.88 -19.98
CA SER A 287 3.78 13.49 -18.96
C SER A 287 4.23 13.10 -17.56
N ASP A 288 3.73 13.81 -16.55
CA ASP A 288 4.04 13.47 -15.15
C ASP A 288 3.59 12.04 -14.81
N LEU A 289 2.43 11.60 -15.31
CA LEU A 289 1.97 10.22 -15.13
C LEU A 289 2.95 9.19 -15.71
N VAL A 290 3.60 9.47 -16.85
CA VAL A 290 4.60 8.56 -17.45
C VAL A 290 5.82 8.41 -16.53
N LYS A 291 6.27 9.52 -15.92
CA LYS A 291 7.40 9.54 -14.99
C LYS A 291 7.03 8.90 -13.65
N GLN A 292 5.87 9.25 -13.10
CA GLN A 292 5.27 8.68 -11.88
C GLN A 292 4.97 7.18 -12.03
N SER A 293 4.70 6.71 -13.24
CA SER A 293 4.54 5.28 -13.55
C SER A 293 5.86 4.54 -13.77
N LEU A 294 7.00 5.23 -13.63
CA LEU A 294 8.34 4.68 -13.85
C LEU A 294 8.49 4.03 -15.24
N VAL A 295 7.90 4.65 -16.28
CA VAL A 295 8.09 4.27 -17.69
C VAL A 295 9.29 5.02 -18.29
N ALA A 296 9.53 6.25 -17.86
CA ALA A 296 10.70 7.06 -18.20
C ALA A 296 11.25 7.74 -16.93
N PRO A 297 12.56 8.07 -16.87
CA PRO A 297 13.15 8.79 -15.74
C PRO A 297 12.55 10.19 -15.61
N ALA A 298 12.27 10.63 -14.38
CA ALA A 298 11.85 12.01 -14.16
C ALA A 298 13.05 12.97 -14.25
N SER A 299 14.17 12.55 -13.65
CA SER A 299 15.47 13.23 -13.66
C SER A 299 16.58 12.20 -13.39
N GLY A 300 17.84 12.63 -13.43
CA GLY A 300 18.96 11.76 -13.03
C GLY A 300 18.91 11.30 -11.56
N GLY A 301 18.30 12.08 -10.67
CA GLY A 301 18.10 11.70 -9.27
C GLY A 301 16.91 10.75 -9.06
N MET A 302 15.96 10.75 -10.00
CA MET A 302 14.78 9.86 -10.02
C MET A 302 14.94 8.78 -11.10
N ALA A 303 16.14 8.22 -11.19
CA ALA A 303 16.49 7.19 -12.15
C ALA A 303 17.10 5.94 -11.49
N PRO A 304 16.26 5.02 -10.98
CA PRO A 304 16.77 3.77 -10.45
C PRO A 304 17.44 2.89 -11.52
N ASN A 305 18.21 1.91 -11.06
CA ASN A 305 18.86 0.93 -11.91
C ASN A 305 17.83 0.02 -12.59
N GLY A 306 18.14 -0.44 -13.79
CA GLY A 306 17.37 -1.45 -14.51
C GLY A 306 17.48 -1.33 -16.02
N TYR A 307 17.01 -2.37 -16.70
CA TYR A 307 16.95 -2.42 -18.15
C TYR A 307 15.50 -2.39 -18.65
N LEU A 308 15.24 -1.58 -19.66
CA LEU A 308 13.97 -1.55 -20.39
C LEU A 308 14.05 -2.55 -21.54
N THR A 309 13.13 -3.52 -21.55
CA THR A 309 12.91 -4.42 -22.69
C THR A 309 11.56 -4.13 -23.32
N THR A 310 11.58 -3.71 -24.57
CA THR A 310 10.40 -3.41 -25.39
C THR A 310 10.53 -4.14 -26.72
N SER A 311 9.43 -4.29 -27.46
CA SER A 311 9.52 -4.63 -28.87
C SER A 311 8.59 -3.79 -29.71
N THR A 312 8.92 -3.77 -30.99
CA THR A 312 8.17 -3.13 -32.05
C THR A 312 6.94 -3.93 -32.49
N GLN A 313 6.53 -5.02 -31.83
CA GLN A 313 5.53 -5.92 -32.43
C GLN A 313 4.46 -6.47 -31.49
N ALA A 314 4.47 -6.18 -30.19
CA ALA A 314 3.54 -6.85 -29.28
C ALA A 314 2.88 -5.92 -28.25
N ALA A 315 1.60 -6.22 -28.00
CA ALA A 315 0.90 -5.74 -26.83
C ALA A 315 1.37 -6.54 -25.60
N GLY A 316 2.16 -5.92 -24.73
CA GLY A 316 2.78 -6.60 -23.59
C GLY A 316 2.22 -6.11 -22.27
N VAL A 317 2.07 -7.01 -21.30
CA VAL A 317 1.77 -6.67 -19.90
C VAL A 317 3.09 -6.58 -19.14
N ALA A 318 3.20 -5.64 -18.19
CA ALA A 318 4.46 -5.33 -17.54
C ALA A 318 4.99 -6.45 -16.64
N TYR A 319 6.29 -6.76 -16.78
CA TYR A 319 7.11 -7.34 -15.72
C TYR A 319 8.02 -6.29 -15.10
N ARG A 320 8.31 -6.44 -13.81
CA ARG A 320 9.26 -5.59 -13.09
C ARG A 320 10.31 -6.37 -12.30
N GLY A 321 11.46 -5.75 -12.04
CA GLY A 321 12.48 -6.21 -11.07
C GLY A 321 13.66 -7.00 -11.61
N GLY A 322 13.46 -7.85 -12.62
CA GLY A 322 14.48 -8.75 -13.16
C GLY A 322 14.47 -10.14 -12.53
N ILE A 323 15.42 -10.99 -12.90
CA ILE A 323 15.52 -12.40 -12.45
C ILE A 323 16.90 -12.70 -11.84
N TRP A 324 17.01 -13.89 -11.24
CA TRP A 324 18.18 -14.41 -10.54
C TRP A 324 19.52 -14.36 -11.30
N ASN A 325 19.53 -14.16 -12.62
CA ASN A 325 20.74 -14.05 -13.43
C ASN A 325 20.78 -12.80 -14.33
N SER A 326 19.97 -11.78 -14.05
CA SER A 326 19.93 -10.55 -14.86
C SER A 326 21.17 -9.66 -14.71
N GLY A 327 22.00 -9.89 -13.69
CA GLY A 327 23.12 -9.01 -13.36
C GLY A 327 22.67 -7.56 -13.20
N THR A 328 23.38 -6.64 -13.86
CA THR A 328 23.10 -5.20 -13.85
C THR A 328 21.80 -4.79 -14.56
N ASN A 329 21.13 -5.72 -15.25
CA ASN A 329 19.86 -5.43 -15.93
C ASN A 329 18.65 -5.51 -14.98
N ALA A 330 18.80 -6.18 -13.83
CA ALA A 330 17.81 -6.13 -12.75
C ALA A 330 17.87 -4.80 -12.02
N GLY A 331 16.78 -4.45 -11.33
CA GLY A 331 16.68 -3.21 -10.56
C GLY A 331 15.24 -2.72 -10.47
N LEU A 332 15.03 -1.68 -9.66
CA LEU A 332 13.70 -1.10 -9.45
C LEU A 332 13.08 -0.54 -10.74
N ALA A 333 13.92 -0.12 -11.71
CA ALA A 333 13.51 0.37 -13.01
C ALA A 333 13.50 -0.72 -14.11
N ALA A 334 13.89 -1.95 -13.78
CA ALA A 334 13.87 -3.04 -14.75
C ALA A 334 12.41 -3.27 -15.17
N LEU A 335 12.15 -3.12 -16.46
CA LEU A 335 10.81 -3.12 -17.02
C LEU A 335 10.81 -3.91 -18.32
N TYR A 336 9.96 -4.93 -18.39
CA TYR A 336 9.82 -5.76 -19.57
C TYR A 336 8.39 -5.66 -20.07
N LEU A 337 8.23 -5.14 -21.29
CA LEU A 337 6.96 -4.87 -21.97
C LEU A 337 6.83 -5.66 -23.28
N TYR A 338 7.62 -6.72 -23.45
CA TYR A 338 7.54 -7.60 -24.61
C TYR A 338 6.67 -8.85 -24.37
N GLY A 339 6.47 -9.24 -23.11
CA GLY A 339 5.81 -10.49 -22.75
C GLY A 339 4.32 -10.45 -23.03
N ALA A 340 3.80 -11.45 -23.74
CA ALA A 340 2.36 -11.59 -23.93
C ALA A 340 1.70 -11.91 -22.59
N ARG A 341 0.45 -11.46 -22.39
CA ARG A 341 -0.36 -11.78 -21.19
C ARG A 341 -0.40 -13.28 -20.86
N SER A 342 -0.36 -14.14 -21.89
CA SER A 342 -0.39 -15.60 -21.79
C SER A 342 0.97 -16.23 -21.48
N SER A 343 2.06 -15.47 -21.47
CA SER A 343 3.40 -15.98 -21.20
C SER A 343 3.47 -16.65 -19.83
N THR A 344 4.19 -17.76 -19.77
CA THR A 344 4.55 -18.46 -18.54
C THR A 344 6.03 -18.79 -18.59
N GLY A 345 6.67 -18.83 -17.43
CA GLY A 345 8.09 -19.17 -17.34
C GLY A 345 8.50 -19.44 -15.90
N THR A 346 9.54 -20.24 -15.71
CA THR A 346 10.09 -20.57 -14.39
C THR A 346 10.70 -19.38 -13.66
N ASN A 347 10.81 -18.25 -14.36
CA ASN A 347 11.38 -16.99 -13.91
C ASN A 347 10.35 -15.84 -13.91
N ILE A 348 9.07 -16.14 -14.14
CA ILE A 348 7.97 -15.15 -14.14
C ILE A 348 7.04 -15.49 -12.99
N GLY A 349 7.03 -14.64 -11.97
CA GLY A 349 6.15 -14.67 -10.81
C GLY A 349 5.39 -13.36 -10.65
N PHE A 350 5.01 -13.06 -9.41
CA PHE A 350 4.19 -11.91 -9.05
C PHE A 350 4.19 -11.71 -7.53
N ARG A 351 3.59 -10.61 -7.06
CA ARG A 351 3.21 -10.42 -5.65
C ARG A 351 1.81 -9.85 -5.52
N ALA A 352 1.22 -10.07 -4.36
CA ALA A 352 -0.08 -9.51 -4.01
C ALA A 352 0.04 -8.06 -3.51
N ARG A 353 -1.05 -7.32 -3.62
CA ARG A 353 -1.34 -6.08 -2.90
C ARG A 353 -2.66 -6.21 -2.15
N PHE A 354 -2.91 -5.28 -1.23
CA PHE A 354 -4.20 -5.19 -0.54
C PHE A 354 -4.71 -3.74 -0.50
N ARG A 355 -6.03 -3.59 -0.60
CA ARG A 355 -6.77 -2.33 -0.36
C ARG A 355 -7.91 -2.62 0.59
N ASP A 356 -8.13 -1.75 1.57
CA ASP A 356 -9.32 -1.81 2.40
C ASP A 356 -10.53 -1.45 1.48
N PRO A 357 -11.49 -2.37 1.26
CA PRO A 357 -12.53 -2.25 0.24
C PRO A 357 -13.68 -1.29 0.58
#